data_AF-A0A9E3K6B7-F1
#
_entry.id   AF-A0A9E3K6B7-F1
#
_cell.length_a   1.000
_cell.length_b   1.000
_cell.length_c   1.000
_cell.angle_alpha   90.00
_cell.angle_beta   90.00
_cell.angle_gamma   90.00
#
_symmetry.space_group_name_H-M   'P 1'
#
loop_
_entity.id
_entity.type
_entity.pdbx_description
1 polymer ?
#
loop_
_entity_poly.entity_id
_entity_poly.type
_entity_poly.pdbx_seq_one_letter_code
_entity_poly.pdbx_strand_id
1 'polypeptide(L)' 'MALRYSFDLGALADKIDAAIAAVLANGLRTADIKSDAAKAVVSTSQMGEAILKELQALHA' A
#
# COMPACT_ATOMS: atom_id res chain seq x y z
N MET A 1 -4.00 4.21 -10.25
CA MET A 1 -4.64 5.13 -11.24
C MET A 1 -4.20 4.88 -12.69
N ALA A 2 -2.91 5.01 -13.06
CA ALA A 2 -2.47 4.80 -14.46
C ALA A 2 -2.88 3.43 -15.04
N LEU A 3 -2.75 2.35 -14.26
CA LEU A 3 -3.23 1.02 -14.65
C LEU A 3 -4.70 1.02 -15.06
N ARG A 4 -5.57 1.69 -14.30
CA ARG A 4 -7.01 1.72 -14.55
C ARG A 4 -7.38 2.54 -15.77
N TYR A 5 -6.82 3.74 -15.93
CA TYR A 5 -7.30 4.71 -16.92
C TYR A 5 -6.44 4.83 -18.18
N SER A 6 -5.17 4.45 -18.12
CA SER A 6 -4.25 4.54 -19.26
C SER A 6 -3.98 3.18 -19.91
N PHE A 7 -4.10 2.10 -19.15
CA PHE A 7 -3.77 0.75 -19.62
C PHE A 7 -4.95 -0.23 -19.58
N ASP A 8 -6.13 0.21 -19.13
CA ASP A 8 -7.33 -0.65 -18.96
C ASP A 8 -7.11 -1.90 -18.07
N LEU A 9 -6.13 -1.82 -17.18
CA LEU A 9 -5.76 -2.88 -16.23
C LEU A 9 -6.42 -2.64 -14.85
N GLY A 10 -7.76 -2.54 -14.85
CA GLY A 10 -8.54 -2.26 -13.64
C GLY A 10 -8.29 -3.26 -12.50
N ALA A 11 -8.27 -4.56 -12.81
CA ALA A 11 -8.05 -5.60 -11.81
C ALA A 11 -6.67 -5.52 -11.13
N LEU A 12 -5.62 -5.13 -11.87
CA LEU A 12 -4.29 -4.93 -11.28
C LEU A 12 -4.24 -3.65 -10.44
N ALA A 13 -4.98 -2.60 -10.83
CA ALA A 13 -5.11 -1.40 -10.02
C ALA A 13 -5.77 -1.73 -8.67
N ASP A 14 -6.83 -2.53 -8.67
CA ASP A 14 -7.55 -2.93 -7.45
C ASP A 14 -6.67 -3.72 -6.48
N LYS A 15 -5.76 -4.55 -7.01
CA LYS A 15 -4.79 -5.28 -6.18
C LYS A 15 -3.78 -4.35 -5.51
N ILE A 16 -3.32 -3.31 -6.20
CA ILE A 16 -2.43 -2.30 -5.61
C ILE A 16 -3.19 -1.53 -4.51
N ASP A 17 -4.43 -1.11 -4.78
CA ASP A 17 -5.24 -0.40 -3.80
C ASP A 17 -5.51 -1.27 -2.55
N ALA A 18 -5.76 -2.56 -2.74
CA ALA A 18 -5.89 -3.54 -1.66
C ALA A 18 -4.59 -3.72 -0.84
N ALA A 19 -3.43 -3.80 -1.51
CA ALA A 19 -2.14 -3.89 -0.83
C ALA A 19 -1.86 -2.65 0.03
N ILE A 20 -2.13 -1.45 -0.48
CA ILE A 20 -2.00 -0.20 0.27
C ILE A 20 -2.94 -0.21 1.48
N ALA A 21 -4.20 -0.62 1.31
CA ALA A 21 -5.16 -0.72 2.39
C ALA A 21 -4.69 -1.71 3.48
N ALA A 22 -4.10 -2.85 3.11
CA ALA A 22 -3.55 -3.82 4.04
C ALA A 22 -2.38 -3.26 4.85
N VAL A 23 -1.41 -2.59 4.21
CA VAL A 23 -0.30 -1.90 4.92
C VAL A 23 -0.84 -0.88 5.92
N LEU A 24 -1.85 -0.12 5.51
CA LEU A 24 -2.48 0.86 6.39
C LEU A 24 -3.27 0.20 7.54
N ALA A 25 -3.93 -0.93 7.31
CA ALA A 25 -4.59 -1.72 8.35
C ALA A 25 -3.58 -2.33 9.34
N ASN A 26 -2.38 -2.67 8.87
CA ASN A 26 -1.26 -3.11 9.70
C ASN A 26 -0.69 -1.99 10.58
N GLY A 27 -1.17 -0.75 10.45
CA GLY A 27 -0.84 0.37 11.32
C GLY A 27 0.48 1.07 10.98
N LEU A 28 1.06 0.78 9.82
CA LEU A 28 2.24 1.48 9.31
C LEU A 28 1.81 2.84 8.74
N ARG A 29 2.46 3.92 9.15
CA ARG A 29 2.21 5.27 8.63
C ARG A 29 3.53 5.97 8.34
N THR A 30 3.58 6.84 7.34
CA THR A 30 4.68 7.79 7.19
C THR A 30 4.48 8.98 8.13
N ALA A 31 5.52 9.80 8.31
CA ALA A 31 5.51 10.87 9.31
C ALA A 31 4.41 11.94 9.09
N ASP A 32 3.98 12.12 7.85
CA ASP A 32 2.96 13.07 7.40
C ASP A 32 1.52 12.63 7.69
N ILE A 33 1.25 11.32 7.71
CA ILE A 33 -0.10 10.74 7.94
C ILE A 33 -0.19 9.94 9.25
N LYS A 34 0.75 10.13 10.18
CA LYS A 34 0.69 9.48 11.48
C LYS A 34 -0.52 9.98 12.27
N SER A 35 -1.17 9.06 12.98
CA SER A 35 -2.21 9.34 13.96
C SER A 35 -1.81 8.68 15.29
N ASP A 36 -2.49 9.00 16.38
CA ASP A 36 -2.22 8.38 17.69
C ASP A 36 -2.41 6.85 17.67
N ALA A 37 -3.16 6.33 16.69
CA ALA A 37 -3.36 4.90 16.48
C ALA A 37 -2.28 4.23 15.60
N ALA A 38 -1.26 4.98 15.13
CA ALA A 38 -0.19 4.43 14.30
C ALA A 38 0.69 3.49 15.13
N LYS A 39 0.84 2.23 14.68
CA LYS A 39 1.73 1.25 15.32
C LYS A 39 3.20 1.55 15.06
N ALA A 40 3.51 2.05 13.87
CA ALA A 40 4.88 2.37 13.47
C ALA A 40 4.90 3.55 12.50
N VAL A 41 5.88 4.45 12.69
CA VAL A 41 6.20 5.49 11.71
C VAL A 41 7.37 5.01 10.86
N VAL A 42 7.19 4.97 9.54
CA VAL A 42 8.15 4.42 8.58
C VAL A 42 8.61 5.46 7.56
N SER A 43 9.79 5.24 6.96
CA SER A 43 10.30 6.05 5.86
C SER A 43 9.60 5.73 4.53
N THR A 44 9.85 6.55 3.51
CA THR A 44 9.33 6.33 2.15
C THR A 44 9.73 4.97 1.60
N SER A 45 10.99 4.57 1.77
CA SER A 45 11.49 3.27 1.28
C SER A 45 10.82 2.11 2.01
N GLN A 46 10.71 2.21 3.34
CA GLN A 46 10.07 1.18 4.17
C GLN A 46 8.58 1.01 3.85
N MET A 47 7.87 2.12 3.57
CA MET A 47 6.48 2.06 3.12
C MET A 47 6.37 1.34 1.77
N GLY A 48 7.26 1.64 0.82
CA GLY A 48 7.29 0.97 -0.49
C GLY A 48 7.56 -0.54 -0.37
N GLU A 49 8.52 -0.93 0.47
CA GLU A 49 8.81 -2.34 0.76
C GLU A 49 7.61 -3.06 1.38
N ALA A 50 6.91 -2.42 2.32
CA ALA A 50 5.70 -2.99 2.92
C ALA A 50 4.59 -3.21 1.89
N ILE A 51 4.36 -2.24 0.99
CA ILE A 51 3.35 -2.36 -0.07
C ILE A 51 3.73 -3.47 -1.04
N LEU A 52 5.00 -3.57 -1.45
CA LEU A 52 5.47 -4.64 -2.32
C LEU A 52 5.26 -6.02 -1.69
N LYS A 53 5.53 -6.16 -0.38
CA LYS A 53 5.34 -7.41 0.35
C LYS A 53 3.87 -7.82 0.41
N GLU A 54 2.96 -6.89 0.72
CA GLU A 54 1.51 -7.16 0.72
C GLU A 54 1.01 -7.50 -0.70
N LEU A 55 1.48 -6.79 -1.72
CA LEU A 55 1.12 -7.07 -3.10
C LEU A 55 1.59 -8.45 -3.56
N GLN A 56 2.80 -8.88 -3.16
CA GLN A 56 3.31 -10.22 -3.42
C GLN A 56 2.45 -11.28 -2.72
N ALA A 57 2.01 -11.03 -1.48
CA ALA A 57 1.12 -11.94 -0.76
C ALA A 57 -0.26 -12.09 -1.43
N LEU A 58 -0.78 -11.01 -2.03
CA LEU A 58 -2.03 -11.02 -2.81
C LEU A 58 -1.89 -11.62 -4.23
N HIS A 59 -0.66 -11.88 -4.67
CA HIS A 59 -0.35 -12.48 -5.97
C HIS A 59 0.06 -13.97 -5.87
N ALA A 60 0.25 -14.48 -4.66
CA ALA A 60 0.48 -15.91 -4.39
C ALA A 60 -0.83 -16.69 -4.44
#